data_AF-A0A645C7K7-F1
#
_entry.id   AF-A0A645C7K7-F1
#
_cell.length_a   1.000
_cell.length_b   1.000
_cell.length_c   1.000
_cell.angle_alpha   90.00
_cell.angle_beta   90.00
_cell.angle_gamma   90.00
#
_symmetry.space_group_name_H-M   'P 1'
#
loop_
_entity.id
_entity.type
_entity.pdbx_description
1 polymer ?
#
loop_
_entity_poly.entity_id
_entity_poly.type
_entity_poly.pdbx_seq_one_letter_code
_entity_poly.pdbx_strand_id
1 'polypeptide(L)'
;MGLTRKQMAFVAAFHGNASEAARMAGYSARTAKAIGFELLTKPDIADAIREREEKRVNSLILSREERQIFWSNVVRDPDEDMKNRLKASELLGRSEADFLEKWLDTTPPTPPSIIVSFIDAQDRQPALDS
;
A
#
# COMPACT_ATOMS: atom_id res chain seq x y z
N MET A 1 31.07 10.73 7.01
CA MET A 1 31.69 9.56 7.68
C MET A 1 30.84 8.34 7.31
N GLY A 2 31.44 7.18 7.04
CA GLY A 2 30.69 5.98 6.61
C GLY A 2 30.20 5.11 7.77
N LEU A 3 29.21 4.24 7.52
CA LEU A 3 28.73 3.29 8.53
C LEU A 3 29.83 2.32 8.95
N THR A 4 29.93 2.05 10.25
CA THR A 4 30.81 1.00 10.80
C THR A 4 30.27 -0.39 10.48
N ARG A 5 31.11 -1.42 10.60
CA ARG A 5 30.73 -2.83 10.36
C ARG A 5 29.50 -3.28 11.17
N LYS A 6 29.41 -2.89 12.44
CA LYS A 6 28.25 -3.23 13.29
C LYS A 6 26.99 -2.47 12.90
N GLN A 7 27.12 -1.21 12.48
CA GLN A 7 25.98 -0.44 11.98
C GLN A 7 25.48 -1.00 10.65
N MET A 8 26.37 -1.40 9.74
CA MET A 8 25.99 -2.09 8.50
C MET A 8 25.26 -3.41 8.79
N ALA A 9 25.76 -4.21 9.74
CA ALA A 9 25.10 -5.44 10.15
C ALA A 9 23.71 -5.18 10.77
N PHE A 10 23.55 -4.09 11.53
CA PHE A 10 22.26 -3.66 12.06
C PHE A 10 21.28 -3.29 10.96
N VAL A 11 21.71 -2.47 9.98
CA VAL A 11 20.88 -2.08 8.83
C VAL A 11 20.41 -3.31 8.06
N ALA A 12 21.29 -4.30 7.86
CA ALA A 12 20.96 -5.54 7.17
C ALA A 12 19.95 -6.42 7.95
N ALA A 13 20.09 -6.48 9.28
CA ALA A 13 19.24 -7.28 10.15
C ALA A 13 17.91 -6.61 10.54
N PHE A 14 17.75 -5.32 10.28
CA PHE A 14 16.55 -4.59 10.69
C PHE A 14 15.35 -4.95 9.81
N HIS A 15 14.31 -5.48 10.46
CA HIS A 15 13.03 -5.88 9.86
C HIS A 15 11.85 -5.44 10.74
N GLY A 16 11.89 -4.23 11.28
CA GLY A 16 10.86 -3.69 12.17
C GLY A 16 11.05 -4.01 13.66
N ASN A 17 12.11 -4.75 14.03
CA ASN A 17 12.47 -4.99 15.42
C ASN A 17 13.92 -4.55 15.70
N ALA A 18 14.06 -3.41 16.38
CA ALA A 18 15.37 -2.80 16.68
C ALA A 18 16.21 -3.63 17.67
N SER A 19 15.57 -4.26 18.65
CA SER A 19 16.28 -5.04 19.67
C SER A 19 16.88 -6.30 19.06
N GLU A 20 16.10 -6.98 18.22
CA GLU A 20 16.54 -8.18 17.51
C GLU A 20 17.65 -7.86 16.50
N ALA A 21 17.50 -6.78 15.73
CA ALA A 21 18.52 -6.33 14.79
C ALA A 21 19.85 -5.99 15.50
N ALA A 22 19.79 -5.35 16.67
CA ALA A 22 20.99 -5.05 17.46
C ALA A 22 21.66 -6.33 17.97
N ARG A 23 20.88 -7.34 18.40
CA ARG A 23 21.40 -8.64 18.81
C ARG A 23 22.10 -9.36 17.66
N MET A 24 21.48 -9.39 16.47
CA MET A 24 22.06 -9.98 15.26
C MET A 24 23.32 -9.24 14.78
N ALA A 25 23.38 -7.92 14.96
CA ALA A 25 24.55 -7.10 14.65
C ALA A 25 25.73 -7.25 15.63
N GLY A 26 25.57 -8.08 16.67
CA GLY A 26 26.63 -8.35 17.66
C GLY A 26 26.75 -7.30 18.76
N TYR A 27 25.64 -6.62 19.10
CA TYR A 27 25.55 -5.83 20.34
C TYR A 27 25.13 -6.72 21.52
N SER A 28 25.45 -6.29 22.75
CA SER A 28 25.15 -7.09 23.94
C SER A 28 23.64 -7.28 24.10
N ALA A 29 23.20 -8.49 24.41
CA ALA A 29 21.78 -8.78 24.60
C ALA A 29 21.14 -7.90 25.69
N ARG A 30 21.91 -7.60 26.76
CA ARG A 30 21.45 -6.75 27.88
C ARG A 30 21.15 -5.31 27.44
N THR A 31 21.89 -4.79 26.46
CA THR A 31 21.76 -3.39 25.99
C THR A 31 21.15 -3.26 24.60
N ALA A 32 20.83 -4.38 23.94
CA ALA A 32 20.35 -4.42 22.55
C ALA A 32 19.11 -3.56 22.33
N LYS A 33 18.19 -3.52 23.31
CA LYS A 33 17.01 -2.66 23.25
C LYS A 33 17.40 -1.18 23.16
N ALA A 34 18.17 -0.68 24.15
CA ALA A 34 18.57 0.73 24.21
C ALA A 34 19.41 1.13 22.99
N ILE A 35 20.39 0.29 22.64
CA ILE A 35 21.25 0.51 21.46
C ILE A 35 20.44 0.50 20.18
N GLY A 36 19.49 -0.43 20.02
CA GLY A 36 18.64 -0.50 18.83
C GLY A 36 17.88 0.81 18.61
N PHE A 37 17.26 1.37 19.66
CA PHE A 37 16.60 2.67 19.56
C PHE A 37 17.58 3.81 19.29
N GLU A 38 18.75 3.83 19.92
CA GLU A 38 19.79 4.84 19.65
C GLU A 38 20.29 4.76 18.20
N LEU A 39 20.44 3.57 17.63
CA LEU A 39 20.87 3.41 16.23
C LEU A 39 19.81 3.94 15.26
N LEU A 40 18.52 3.77 15.56
CA LEU A 40 17.44 4.31 14.74
C LEU A 40 17.34 5.83 14.75
N THR A 41 17.88 6.52 15.77
CA THR A 41 17.89 7.99 15.80
C THR A 41 19.08 8.60 15.05
N LYS A 42 20.06 7.79 14.62
CA LYS A 42 21.23 8.27 13.87
C LYS A 42 20.86 8.46 12.39
N PRO A 43 21.01 9.68 11.83
CA PRO A 43 20.61 9.98 10.45
C PRO A 43 21.21 9.02 9.42
N ASP A 44 22.53 8.78 9.48
CA ASP A 44 23.22 7.88 8.55
C ASP A 44 22.67 6.44 8.53
N ILE A 45 22.16 5.96 9.68
CA ILE A 45 21.59 4.62 9.81
C ILE A 45 20.14 4.60 9.32
N ALA A 46 19.35 5.60 9.71
CA ALA A 46 17.97 5.74 9.25
C ALA A 46 17.90 5.87 7.73
N ASP A 47 18.82 6.66 7.15
CA ASP A 47 18.94 6.84 5.71
C ASP A 47 19.36 5.54 5.02
N ALA A 48 20.33 4.79 5.57
CA ALA A 48 20.73 3.50 5.02
C ALA A 48 19.62 2.43 5.07
N ILE A 49 18.80 2.42 6.14
CA ILE A 49 17.62 1.56 6.22
C ILE A 49 16.60 1.98 5.16
N ARG A 50 16.31 3.28 5.04
CA ARG A 50 15.36 3.79 4.06
C ARG A 50 15.79 3.45 2.63
N GLU A 51 17.04 3.72 2.27
CA GLU A 51 17.57 3.41 0.93
C GLU A 51 17.48 1.91 0.61
N ARG A 52 17.81 1.05 1.59
CA ARG A 52 17.66 -0.41 1.42
C ARG A 52 16.21 -0.80 1.17
N GLU A 53 15.29 -0.26 1.97
CA GLU A 53 13.86 -0.57 1.84
C GLU A 53 13.27 -0.03 0.54
N GLU A 54 13.65 1.18 0.11
CA GLU A 54 13.29 1.75 -1.19
C GLU A 54 13.78 0.87 -2.34
N LYS A 55 15.06 0.44 -2.31
CA LYS A 55 15.59 -0.52 -3.30
C LYS A 55 14.83 -1.83 -3.33
N ARG A 56 14.46 -2.36 -2.14
CA ARG A 56 13.69 -3.60 -2.02
C ARG A 56 12.29 -3.44 -2.59
N VAL A 57 11.59 -2.36 -2.25
CA VAL A 57 10.22 -2.09 -2.71
C VAL A 57 10.20 -1.84 -4.22
N ASN A 58 11.10 -0.99 -4.73
CA ASN A 58 11.19 -0.69 -6.17
C ASN A 58 11.51 -1.96 -6.99
N SER A 59 12.27 -2.90 -6.44
CA SER A 59 12.54 -4.18 -7.11
C SER A 59 11.33 -5.14 -7.13
N LEU A 60 10.40 -5.02 -6.19
CA LEU A 60 9.29 -5.97 -6.03
C LEU A 60 7.99 -5.49 -6.65
N ILE A 61 7.78 -4.16 -6.72
CA ILE A 61 6.51 -3.56 -7.11
C ILE A 61 6.78 -2.46 -8.14
N LEU A 62 6.19 -2.62 -9.34
CA LEU A 62 6.20 -1.57 -10.35
C LEU A 62 5.40 -0.36 -9.86
N SER A 63 6.01 0.83 -9.91
CA SER A 63 5.35 2.11 -9.75
C SER A 63 4.33 2.37 -10.87
N ARG A 64 3.51 3.42 -10.69
CA ARG A 64 2.55 3.84 -11.73
C ARG A 64 3.25 4.22 -13.03
N GLU A 65 4.33 5.00 -12.91
CA GLU A 65 5.13 5.47 -14.06
C GLU A 65 5.76 4.29 -14.81
N GLU A 66 6.37 3.34 -14.10
CA GLU A 66 6.95 2.14 -14.73
C GLU A 66 5.92 1.32 -15.49
N ARG A 67 4.68 1.18 -14.96
CA ARG A 67 3.60 0.50 -15.69
C ARG A 67 3.18 1.25 -16.95
N GLN A 68 3.10 2.58 -16.89
CA GLN A 68 2.77 3.41 -18.05
C GLN A 68 3.85 3.34 -19.13
N ILE A 69 5.13 3.35 -18.73
CA ILE A 69 6.26 3.15 -19.63
C ILE A 69 6.18 1.75 -20.27
N PHE A 70 5.95 0.71 -19.46
CA PHE A 70 5.80 -0.66 -19.95
C PHE A 70 4.71 -0.77 -21.02
N TRP A 71 3.48 -0.32 -20.74
CA TRP A 71 2.40 -0.37 -21.74
C TRP A 71 2.70 0.49 -22.97
N SER A 72 3.31 1.67 -22.79
CA SER A 72 3.70 2.52 -23.92
C SER A 72 4.73 1.83 -24.83
N ASN A 73 5.67 1.08 -24.26
CA ASN A 73 6.65 0.31 -25.03
C ASN A 73 5.97 -0.84 -25.78
N VAL A 74 5.09 -1.60 -25.12
CA VAL A 74 4.30 -2.66 -25.77
C VAL A 74 3.49 -2.12 -26.94
N VAL A 75 2.82 -0.97 -26.80
CA VAL A 75 2.05 -0.35 -27.89
C VAL A 75 2.92 0.01 -29.11
N ARG A 76 4.15 0.48 -28.86
CA ARG A 76 5.08 0.95 -29.90
C ARG A 76 5.89 -0.16 -30.56
N ASP A 77 5.96 -1.33 -29.95
CA ASP A 77 6.71 -2.48 -30.49
C ASP A 77 6.03 -3.02 -31.77
N PRO A 78 6.70 -2.97 -32.93
CA PRO A 78 6.14 -3.50 -34.18
C PRO A 78 6.12 -5.03 -34.25
N ASP A 79 6.97 -5.71 -33.46
CA ASP A 79 7.12 -7.17 -33.49
C ASP A 79 6.17 -7.89 -32.50
N GLU A 80 5.53 -7.14 -31.61
CA GLU A 80 4.53 -7.64 -30.67
C GLU A 80 3.16 -7.87 -31.34
N ASP A 81 2.39 -8.84 -30.86
CA ASP A 81 1.07 -9.15 -31.41
C ASP A 81 0.12 -7.94 -31.27
N MET A 82 -0.56 -7.57 -32.35
CA MET A 82 -1.57 -6.52 -32.38
C MET A 82 -2.59 -6.65 -31.23
N LYS A 83 -2.98 -7.87 -30.86
CA LYS A 83 -3.86 -8.09 -29.71
C LYS A 83 -3.27 -7.58 -28.39
N ASN A 84 -1.99 -7.85 -28.14
CA ASN A 84 -1.29 -7.41 -26.94
C ASN A 84 -1.10 -5.89 -26.95
N ARG A 85 -0.81 -5.33 -28.13
CA ARG A 85 -0.70 -3.88 -28.33
C ARG A 85 -2.01 -3.14 -28.05
N LEU A 86 -3.12 -3.64 -28.59
CA LEU A 86 -4.45 -3.08 -28.31
C LEU A 86 -4.81 -3.20 -26.82
N LYS A 87 -4.45 -4.32 -26.18
CA LYS A 87 -4.70 -4.47 -24.74
C LYS A 87 -3.87 -3.50 -23.90
N ALA A 88 -2.60 -3.29 -24.23
CA ALA A 88 -1.75 -2.31 -23.57
C ALA A 88 -2.30 -0.88 -23.74
N SER A 89 -2.78 -0.53 -24.94
CA SER A 89 -3.43 0.76 -25.20
C SER A 89 -4.69 0.96 -24.35
N GLU A 90 -5.55 -0.06 -24.23
CA GLU A 90 -6.74 0.00 -23.37
C GLU A 90 -6.38 0.20 -21.90
N LEU A 91 -5.39 -0.57 -21.40
CA LEU A 91 -4.94 -0.47 -20.01
C LEU A 91 -4.33 0.89 -19.68
N LEU A 92 -3.60 1.48 -20.63
CA LEU A 92 -3.05 2.83 -20.50
C LEU A 92 -4.18 3.86 -20.33
N GLY A 93 -5.17 3.88 -21.24
CA GLY A 93 -6.30 4.80 -21.13
C GLY A 93 -7.16 4.59 -19.88
N ARG A 94 -7.31 3.33 -19.41
CA ARG A 94 -7.96 3.04 -18.11
C ARG A 94 -7.18 3.63 -16.93
N SER A 95 -5.86 3.62 -16.98
CA SER A 95 -5.01 4.20 -15.93
C SER A 95 -5.02 5.74 -15.89
N GLU A 96 -5.48 6.36 -16.98
CA GLU A 96 -5.61 7.81 -17.17
C GLU A 96 -7.07 8.29 -17.07
N ALA A 97 -8.00 7.36 -16.79
CA ALA A 97 -9.42 7.64 -16.64
C ALA A 97 -10.12 8.12 -17.93
N ASP A 98 -9.57 7.78 -19.10
CA ASP A 98 -10.14 8.13 -20.42
C ASP A 98 -11.56 7.57 -20.64
N PHE A 99 -11.90 6.49 -19.93
CA PHE A 99 -13.17 5.77 -20.06
C PHE A 99 -14.19 6.12 -18.97
N LEU A 100 -13.97 7.19 -18.20
CA LEU A 100 -14.94 7.60 -17.19
C LEU A 100 -16.22 8.12 -17.85
N GLU A 101 -17.34 7.45 -17.61
CA GLU A 101 -18.67 7.94 -17.95
C GLU A 101 -19.24 8.75 -16.79
N LYS A 102 -19.68 9.98 -17.08
CA LYS A 102 -20.36 10.82 -16.10
C LYS A 102 -21.82 10.39 -15.99
N TRP A 103 -22.15 9.70 -14.90
CA TRP A 103 -23.52 9.46 -14.51
C TRP A 103 -24.02 10.63 -13.67
N LEU A 104 -25.03 11.33 -14.16
CA LEU A 104 -25.75 12.33 -13.37
C LEU A 104 -26.90 11.60 -12.69
N ASP A 105 -26.89 11.53 -11.36
CA ASP A 105 -28.08 11.11 -10.62
C ASP A 105 -29.12 12.24 -10.74
N THR A 106 -30.12 12.03 -11.59
CA THR A 106 -31.23 12.96 -11.79
C THR A 106 -32.40 12.66 -10.86
N THR A 107 -32.24 11.76 -9.89
CA THR A 107 -33.28 11.46 -8.91
C THR A 107 -33.60 12.73 -8.13
N PRO A 108 -34.85 13.23 -8.18
CA PRO A 108 -35.24 14.36 -7.35
C PRO A 108 -34.99 13.96 -5.89
N PRO A 109 -34.39 14.84 -5.06
CA PRO A 109 -34.18 14.53 -3.65
C PRO A 109 -35.55 14.45 -2.97
N THR A 110 -36.11 13.24 -2.89
CA THR A 110 -37.27 12.97 -2.06
C THR A 110 -36.77 12.84 -0.62
N PRO A 111 -37.23 13.70 0.30
CA PRO A 111 -36.89 13.52 1.70
C PRO A 111 -37.42 12.14 2.15
N PRO A 112 -36.63 11.38 2.94
CA PRO A 112 -37.08 10.07 3.41
C PRO A 112 -38.39 10.22 4.19
N SER A 113 -39.39 9.40 3.86
CA SER A 113 -40.67 9.38 4.55
C SER A 113 -40.61 8.37 5.69
N ILE A 114 -40.71 8.84 6.94
CA ILE A 114 -40.84 7.95 8.11
C ILE A 114 -42.34 7.74 8.35
N ILE A 115 -42.82 6.50 8.14
CA ILE A 115 -44.17 6.10 8.48
C ILE A 115 -44.15 5.54 9.90
N VAL A 116 -44.72 6.28 10.85
CA VAL A 116 -44.94 5.79 12.22
C VAL A 116 -46.32 5.16 12.29
N SER A 117 -46.38 3.84 12.41
CA SER A 117 -47.61 3.10 12.69
C SER A 117 -47.67 2.80 14.19
N PHE A 118 -48.65 3.39 14.88
CA PHE A 118 -48.98 2.99 16.24
C PHE A 118 -49.81 1.70 16.16
N ILE A 119 -49.29 0.62 16.74
CA ILE A 119 -50.03 -0.62 16.95
C ILE A 119 -50.61 -0.61 18.35
N ASP A 120 -51.88 -1.04 18.50
CA ASP A 120 -52.45 -1.28 19.81
C ASP A 120 -51.72 -2.46 20.47
N ALA A 121 -51.60 -2.45 21.80
CA ALA A 121 -50.88 -3.49 22.54
C ALA A 121 -51.44 -4.91 22.30
N GLN A 122 -52.70 -5.01 21.85
CA GLN A 122 -53.38 -6.27 21.54
C GLN A 122 -52.97 -6.86 20.18
N ASP A 123 -52.45 -6.03 19.26
CA ASP A 123 -52.02 -6.43 17.92
C ASP A 123 -50.51 -6.69 17.84
N ARG A 124 -49.82 -6.63 18.97
CA ARG A 124 -48.40 -6.97 19.07
C ARG A 124 -48.26 -8.49 18.89
N GLN A 125 -47.93 -8.93 17.68
CA GLN A 125 -47.52 -10.33 17.48
C GLN A 125 -46.37 -10.64 18.45
N PRO A 126 -46.45 -11.74 19.24
CA PRO A 126 -45.36 -12.13 20.08
C PRO A 126 -44.14 -12.38 19.20
N ALA A 127 -43.00 -11.79 19.57
CA ALA A 127 -41.75 -12.04 18.89
C ALA A 127 -41.52 -13.56 18.88
N LEU A 128 -41.33 -14.12 17.69
CA LEU A 128 -40.83 -15.48 17.55
C LEU A 128 -39.40 -15.48 18.10
N ASP A 129 -39.24 -15.89 19.35
CA ASP A 129 -37.94 -16.18 19.93
C ASP A 129 -37.37 -17.44 19.25
N SER A 130 -36.36 -17.25 18.41
CA SER A 130 -35.33 -18.23 18.04
C SER A 130 -34.09 -17.51 17.51
#